data_AF-A0A6N2B658-F1
#
_entry.id   AF-A0A6N2B658-F1
#
_cell.length_a   1.000
_cell.length_b   1.000
_cell.length_c   1.000
_cell.angle_alpha   90.00
_cell.angle_beta   90.00
_cell.angle_gamma   90.00
#
_symmetry.space_group_name_H-M   'P 1'
#
loop_
_entity.id
_entity.type
_entity.pdbx_description
1 polymer ?
#
loop_
_entity_poly.entity_id
_entity_poly.type
_entity_poly.pdbx_seq_one_letter_code
_entity_poly.pdbx_strand_id
1 'polypeptide(L)'
;MGSVSLKIGDGTARFKKATYCSSVLNLLMLFSVVTTNLFALYAFTSSPKNPHNHLLLPHTHKNISLISEQVSLILRQIDSSQKKLAQMEKELLGYESFDLSSPKVPNEVRNFLQPHLLPLGKDSRTGITEMVASIGHSCVKSLDLLSQFMSYKVNGLCPDDWSLGQKLILSGCEPLPRRRCFAKTIPKVGLLKLPDSFWGNYSEKIYSWSGLGCKNVACLNVKKLNRDCAGCFDVVSSGGYEKQRYVKGRGKNDFLIDDVLGMLGNGGGIRIGFDIGGGSGTFAVRMAERNVTIVTATLNVDAPFNEFIAARGVFPLYLSLDHRFPFHDNVFDLVHVGNVLDVSGRPEKLEFLVFDIDRVLRAGGLFWLDNFLCSNEDKKTALTRLIERFGYKKLKWVVGEKINGSGKSEVYLSAVLQKPVRV
;
A
#
# COMPACT_ATOMS: atom_id res chain seq x y z
N MET A 1 16.78 24.63 -2.06
CA MET A 1 15.86 25.22 -3.05
C MET A 1 16.48 26.52 -3.52
N GLY A 2 16.71 26.66 -4.83
CA GLY A 2 17.58 27.68 -5.42
C GLY A 2 17.05 29.11 -5.33
N SER A 3 17.98 30.05 -5.22
CA SER A 3 17.73 31.49 -5.36
C SER A 3 17.54 31.82 -6.84
N VAL A 4 16.36 32.32 -7.21
CA VAL A 4 16.13 32.92 -8.54
C VAL A 4 16.58 34.37 -8.48
N SER A 5 17.64 34.69 -9.23
CA SER A 5 18.09 36.06 -9.50
C SER A 5 17.16 36.68 -10.56
N LEU A 6 16.43 37.73 -10.19
CA LEU A 6 15.70 38.56 -11.16
C LEU A 6 16.66 39.60 -11.73
N LYS A 7 17.07 39.41 -12.98
CA LYS A 7 17.68 40.45 -13.81
C LYS A 7 16.65 41.55 -14.04
N ILE A 8 16.89 42.73 -13.46
CA ILE A 8 16.13 43.94 -13.77
C ILE A 8 16.69 44.48 -15.10
N GLY A 9 15.85 44.50 -16.13
CA GLY A 9 16.17 45.12 -17.41
C GLY A 9 16.16 46.64 -17.30
N ASP A 10 17.11 47.27 -17.98
CA ASP A 10 17.27 48.72 -18.13
C ASP A 10 16.02 49.35 -18.74
N GLY A 11 15.14 49.84 -17.87
CA GLY A 11 13.99 50.66 -18.20
C GLY A 11 13.96 51.86 -17.27
N THR A 12 14.48 52.99 -17.74
CA THR A 12 14.47 54.27 -17.03
C THR A 12 13.04 54.73 -16.73
N ALA A 13 12.53 54.43 -15.53
CA ALA A 13 11.32 55.04 -15.00
C ALA A 13 11.67 56.43 -14.43
N ARG A 14 11.35 57.49 -15.19
CA ARG A 14 11.42 58.88 -14.72
C ARG A 14 10.48 59.07 -13.53
N PHE A 15 11.03 59.36 -12.35
CA PHE A 15 10.26 59.80 -11.18
C PHE A 15 9.74 61.22 -11.42
N LYS A 16 8.42 61.37 -11.58
CA LYS A 16 7.73 62.65 -11.42
C LYS A 16 7.60 62.96 -9.92
N LYS A 17 7.82 64.24 -9.55
CA LYS A 17 7.64 64.77 -8.19
C LYS A 17 6.25 64.38 -7.64
N ALA A 18 6.25 63.78 -6.45
CA ALA A 18 5.05 63.39 -5.73
C ALA A 18 4.17 64.62 -5.42
N THR A 19 2.95 64.60 -5.92
CA THR A 19 1.86 65.51 -5.57
C THR A 19 1.37 65.21 -4.14
N TYR A 20 0.90 66.26 -3.45
CA TYR A 20 0.41 66.28 -2.06
C TYR A 20 -0.55 65.15 -1.62
N CYS A 21 -1.16 64.41 -2.57
CA CYS A 21 -2.07 63.28 -2.30
C CYS A 21 -1.40 62.02 -1.75
N SER A 22 -0.08 61.84 -1.89
CA SER A 22 0.60 60.63 -1.36
C SER A 22 0.76 60.66 0.17
N SER A 23 0.85 61.85 0.77
CA SER A 23 1.07 61.97 2.23
C SER A 23 -0.19 61.61 3.03
N VAL A 24 -1.38 61.95 2.52
CA VAL A 24 -2.67 61.68 3.19
C VAL A 24 -2.95 60.18 3.23
N LEU A 25 -2.67 59.47 2.14
CA LEU A 25 -2.84 58.01 2.09
C LEU A 25 -1.90 57.29 3.07
N ASN A 26 -0.65 57.76 3.16
CA ASN A 26 0.32 57.23 4.11
C ASN A 26 -0.06 57.54 5.57
N LEU A 27 -0.65 58.72 5.84
CA LEU A 27 -1.18 59.08 7.15
C LEU A 27 -2.40 58.24 7.54
N LEU A 28 -3.31 57.96 6.60
CA LEU A 28 -4.46 57.08 6.83
C LEU A 28 -4.03 55.64 7.10
N MET A 29 -3.03 55.14 6.36
CA MET A 29 -2.46 53.82 6.59
C MET A 29 -1.78 53.74 7.97
N LEU A 30 -1.01 54.76 8.35
CA LEU A 30 -0.39 54.83 9.68
C LEU A 30 -1.45 54.90 10.79
N PHE A 31 -2.49 55.71 10.61
CA PHE A 31 -3.59 55.82 11.57
C PHE A 31 -4.35 54.51 11.71
N SER A 32 -4.58 53.78 10.61
CA SER A 32 -5.19 52.45 10.64
C SER A 32 -4.35 51.42 11.40
N VAL A 33 -3.04 51.41 11.19
CA VAL A 33 -2.11 50.53 11.92
C VAL A 33 -2.04 50.90 13.40
N VAL A 34 -2.01 52.18 13.74
CA VAL A 34 -1.95 52.63 15.14
C VAL A 34 -3.26 52.30 15.87
N THR A 35 -4.42 52.56 15.26
CA THR A 35 -5.73 52.29 15.87
C THR A 35 -6.01 50.81 16.05
N THR A 36 -5.64 49.96 15.09
CA THR A 36 -5.79 48.50 15.23
C THR A 36 -4.88 47.92 16.32
N ASN A 37 -3.66 48.42 16.47
CA ASN A 37 -2.76 48.02 17.55
C ASN A 37 -3.23 48.54 18.92
N LEU A 38 -3.77 49.75 19.01
CA LEU A 38 -4.36 50.29 20.24
C LEU A 38 -5.62 49.52 20.67
N PHE A 39 -6.46 49.14 19.72
CA PHE A 39 -7.64 48.31 20.00
C PHE A 39 -7.24 46.92 20.49
N ALA A 40 -6.23 46.30 19.87
CA ALA A 40 -5.69 45.03 20.34
C ALA A 40 -5.11 45.17 21.76
N LEU A 41 -4.33 46.22 22.03
CA LEU A 41 -3.81 46.49 23.37
C LEU A 41 -4.93 46.67 24.39
N TYR A 42 -5.98 47.44 24.06
CA TYR A 42 -7.15 47.62 24.94
C TYR A 42 -7.85 46.29 25.21
N ALA A 43 -8.13 45.47 24.18
CA ALA A 43 -8.78 44.18 24.33
C ALA A 43 -7.96 43.19 25.19
N PHE A 44 -6.63 43.25 25.13
CA PHE A 44 -5.75 42.37 25.90
C PHE A 44 -5.40 42.92 27.30
N THR A 45 -5.59 44.22 27.56
CA THR A 45 -5.28 44.85 28.85
C THR A 45 -6.52 45.21 29.66
N SER A 46 -7.71 45.18 29.07
CA SER A 46 -8.98 45.35 29.79
C SER A 46 -9.30 44.10 30.62
N SER A 47 -8.64 43.99 31.77
CA SER A 47 -9.07 43.11 32.86
C SER A 47 -10.17 43.84 33.64
N PRO A 48 -11.35 43.23 33.88
CA PRO A 48 -12.42 43.89 34.61
C PRO A 48 -12.02 44.02 36.07
N LYS A 49 -11.79 45.25 36.53
CA LYS A 49 -11.63 45.58 37.95
C LYS A 49 -12.96 46.09 38.50
N ASN A 50 -13.66 45.22 39.23
CA ASN A 50 -14.36 45.68 40.42
C ASN A 50 -14.22 44.61 41.52
N PRO A 51 -13.59 44.94 42.66
CA PRO A 51 -13.63 44.12 43.86
C PRO A 51 -14.85 44.53 44.70
N HIS A 52 -15.63 43.58 45.22
CA HIS A 52 -16.14 43.56 46.60
C HIS A 52 -17.16 42.42 46.84
N ASN A 53 -17.09 41.90 48.06
CA ASN A 53 -17.77 40.72 48.60
C ASN A 53 -19.29 40.88 48.79
N HIS A 54 -19.91 39.71 48.95
CA HIS A 54 -21.22 39.39 49.52
C HIS A 54 -22.46 39.60 48.65
N LEU A 55 -22.94 38.50 48.05
CA LEU A 55 -24.17 37.83 48.51
C LEU A 55 -24.29 36.45 47.83
N LEU A 56 -24.49 35.42 48.65
CA LEU A 56 -24.92 34.09 48.23
C LEU A 56 -26.20 34.24 47.40
N LEU A 57 -26.10 34.01 46.09
CA LEU A 57 -27.24 33.93 45.16
C LEU A 57 -27.19 32.56 44.45
N PRO A 58 -28.20 31.68 44.60
CA PRO A 58 -28.19 30.29 44.10
C PRO A 58 -28.28 30.09 42.57
N HIS A 59 -28.01 31.14 41.77
CA HIS A 59 -28.40 31.16 40.35
C HIS A 59 -27.30 30.85 39.34
N THR A 60 -26.02 30.95 39.70
CA THR A 60 -24.90 30.64 38.79
C THR A 60 -24.64 29.14 38.66
N HIS A 61 -24.87 28.35 39.72
CA HIS A 61 -24.81 26.89 39.63
C HIS A 61 -25.93 26.29 38.78
N LYS A 62 -27.12 26.90 38.78
CA LYS A 62 -28.25 26.45 37.94
C LYS A 62 -27.98 26.64 36.45
N ASN A 63 -27.31 27.71 36.05
CA ASN A 63 -26.99 27.94 34.63
C ASN A 63 -25.89 27.01 34.13
N ILE A 64 -24.88 26.70 34.96
CA ILE A 64 -23.86 25.70 34.60
C ILE A 64 -24.47 24.29 34.59
N SER A 65 -25.37 23.97 35.53
CA SER A 65 -26.08 22.69 35.52
C SER A 65 -27.02 22.58 34.32
N LEU A 66 -27.73 23.65 33.94
CA LEU A 66 -28.60 23.68 32.75
C LEU A 66 -27.81 23.56 31.46
N ILE A 67 -26.67 24.24 31.33
CA ILE A 67 -25.79 24.12 30.17
C ILE A 67 -25.20 22.70 30.11
N SER A 68 -24.76 22.14 31.25
CA SER A 68 -24.27 20.77 31.33
C SER A 68 -25.38 19.75 30.99
N GLU A 69 -26.61 20.00 31.41
CA GLU A 69 -27.78 19.16 31.12
C GLU A 69 -28.15 19.24 29.65
N GLN A 70 -28.21 20.43 29.06
CA GLN A 70 -28.45 20.64 27.62
C GLN A 70 -27.34 20.01 26.77
N VAL A 71 -26.07 20.15 27.14
CA VAL A 71 -24.95 19.49 26.46
C VAL A 71 -25.07 17.97 26.58
N SER A 72 -25.46 17.44 27.75
CA SER A 72 -25.69 16.00 27.91
C SER A 72 -26.86 15.48 27.06
N LEU A 73 -27.91 16.27 26.89
CA LEU A 73 -29.05 15.96 26.02
C LEU A 73 -28.63 15.98 24.54
N ILE A 74 -27.84 16.96 24.13
CA ILE A 74 -27.29 17.04 22.77
C ILE A 74 -26.39 15.83 22.49
N LEU A 75 -25.49 15.48 23.42
CA LEU A 75 -24.63 14.31 23.28
C LEU A 75 -25.43 13.00 23.21
N ARG A 76 -26.49 12.86 24.02
CA ARG A 76 -27.43 11.72 23.93
C ARG A 76 -28.16 11.69 22.60
N GLN A 77 -28.59 12.83 22.08
CA GLN A 77 -29.26 12.94 20.79
C GLN A 77 -28.32 12.54 19.64
N ILE A 78 -27.05 12.96 19.71
CA ILE A 78 -26.00 12.59 18.76
C ILE A 78 -25.73 11.08 18.82
N ASP A 79 -25.53 10.52 20.00
CA ASP A 79 -25.32 9.07 20.20
C ASP A 79 -26.52 8.25 19.71
N SER A 80 -27.75 8.71 20.00
CA SER A 80 -28.97 8.10 19.49
C SER A 80 -29.05 8.15 17.97
N SER A 81 -28.70 9.29 17.36
CA SER A 81 -28.70 9.47 15.91
C SER A 81 -27.65 8.59 15.24
N GLN A 82 -26.45 8.47 15.82
CA GLN A 82 -25.39 7.58 15.35
C GLN A 82 -25.79 6.11 15.44
N LYS A 83 -26.41 5.68 16.55
CA LYS A 83 -26.94 4.30 16.69
C LYS A 83 -28.01 4.01 15.66
N LYS A 84 -28.92 4.96 15.42
CA LYS A 84 -29.97 4.83 14.41
C LYS A 84 -29.39 4.75 13.00
N LEU A 85 -28.34 5.51 12.71
CA LEU A 85 -27.59 5.45 11.45
C LEU A 85 -26.92 4.09 11.27
N ALA A 86 -26.22 3.59 12.28
CA ALA A 86 -25.57 2.28 12.25
C ALA A 86 -26.58 1.13 12.11
N GLN A 87 -27.78 1.25 12.71
CA GLN A 87 -28.85 0.28 12.55
C GLN A 87 -29.45 0.32 11.14
N MET A 88 -29.66 1.50 10.57
CA MET A 88 -30.06 1.64 9.17
C MET A 88 -29.00 1.09 8.22
N GLU A 89 -27.71 1.37 8.44
CA GLU A 89 -26.61 0.79 7.66
C GLU A 89 -26.61 -0.74 7.74
N LYS A 90 -26.85 -1.31 8.93
CA LYS A 90 -26.95 -2.76 9.12
C LYS A 90 -28.15 -3.36 8.36
N GLU A 91 -29.31 -2.71 8.42
CA GLU A 91 -30.52 -3.14 7.73
C GLU A 91 -30.43 -2.98 6.20
N LEU A 92 -29.72 -1.95 5.72
CA LEU A 92 -29.61 -1.62 4.30
C LEU A 92 -28.46 -2.37 3.59
N LEU A 93 -27.33 -2.57 4.28
CA LEU A 93 -26.12 -3.15 3.70
C LEU A 93 -25.92 -4.61 4.10
N GLY A 94 -26.57 -5.10 5.16
CA GLY A 94 -26.49 -6.50 5.60
C GLY A 94 -25.13 -6.90 6.19
N TYR A 95 -24.26 -5.95 6.56
CA TYR A 95 -22.94 -6.22 7.15
C TYR A 95 -22.88 -5.81 8.63
N GLU A 96 -22.16 -6.59 9.43
CA GLU A 96 -21.84 -6.24 10.82
C GLU A 96 -20.76 -5.16 10.85
N SER A 97 -21.10 -3.96 11.34
CA SER A 97 -20.12 -2.92 11.59
C SER A 97 -19.20 -3.32 12.75
N PHE A 98 -17.92 -2.89 12.69
CA PHE A 98 -16.95 -3.18 13.75
C PHE A 98 -17.32 -2.37 15.00
N ASP A 99 -17.98 -3.01 15.97
CA ASP A 99 -18.39 -2.36 17.21
C ASP A 99 -17.20 -2.11 18.14
N LEU A 100 -16.65 -0.90 18.09
CA LEU A 100 -15.55 -0.46 18.95
C LEU A 100 -15.93 -0.41 20.44
N SER A 101 -17.22 -0.33 20.76
CA SER A 101 -17.71 -0.28 22.15
C SER A 101 -17.68 -1.65 22.82
N SER A 102 -17.69 -2.73 22.03
CA SER A 102 -17.63 -4.09 22.52
C SER A 102 -16.41 -4.32 23.42
N PRO A 103 -16.59 -4.96 24.59
CA PRO A 103 -15.48 -5.29 25.50
C PRO A 103 -14.55 -6.35 24.91
N LYS A 104 -14.96 -7.02 23.83
CA LYS A 104 -14.13 -8.01 23.12
C LYS A 104 -13.07 -7.35 22.23
N VAL A 105 -13.21 -6.06 21.93
CA VAL A 105 -12.24 -5.34 21.09
C VAL A 105 -11.02 -4.94 21.94
N PRO A 106 -9.79 -5.31 21.53
CA PRO A 106 -8.59 -4.91 22.25
C PRO A 106 -8.42 -3.39 22.32
N ASN A 107 -7.90 -2.91 23.46
CA ASN A 107 -7.64 -1.48 23.67
C ASN A 107 -6.74 -0.88 22.56
N GLU A 108 -5.71 -1.60 22.10
CA GLU A 108 -4.85 -1.09 21.02
C GLU A 108 -5.57 -1.00 19.68
N VAL A 109 -6.55 -1.87 19.38
CA VAL A 109 -7.39 -1.74 18.19
C VAL A 109 -8.28 -0.50 18.30
N ARG A 110 -8.89 -0.29 19.47
CA ARG A 110 -9.71 0.90 19.76
C ARG A 110 -8.89 2.18 19.62
N ASN A 111 -7.70 2.23 20.23
CA ASN A 111 -6.79 3.37 20.14
C ASN A 111 -6.32 3.63 18.70
N PHE A 112 -6.17 2.59 17.88
CA PHE A 112 -5.78 2.73 16.47
C PHE A 112 -6.92 3.27 15.62
N LEU A 113 -8.14 2.76 15.79
CA LEU A 113 -9.31 3.10 14.97
C LEU A 113 -10.06 4.35 15.43
N GLN A 114 -9.86 4.81 16.67
CA GLN A 114 -10.50 6.04 17.13
C GLN A 114 -10.07 7.24 16.28
N PRO A 115 -10.98 8.19 15.99
CA PRO A 115 -10.60 9.45 15.35
C PRO A 115 -9.60 10.22 16.21
N HIS A 116 -8.54 10.72 15.60
CA HIS A 116 -7.54 11.57 16.25
C HIS A 116 -7.60 12.97 15.67
N LEU A 117 -7.72 14.00 16.51
CA LEU A 117 -7.68 15.39 16.03
C LEU A 117 -6.39 15.68 15.27
N LEU A 118 -6.50 16.45 14.20
CA LEU A 118 -5.32 16.92 13.48
C LEU A 118 -4.43 17.78 14.40
N PRO A 119 -3.11 17.55 14.45
CA PRO A 119 -2.21 18.29 15.34
C PRO A 119 -2.24 19.81 15.14
N LEU A 120 -2.59 20.27 13.94
CA LEU A 120 -2.62 21.69 13.56
C LEU A 120 -4.06 22.23 13.39
N GLY A 121 -5.07 21.48 13.84
CA GLY A 121 -6.47 21.83 13.63
C GLY A 121 -6.97 21.54 12.21
N LYS A 122 -8.08 22.19 11.83
CA LYS A 122 -8.79 21.93 10.56
C LYS A 122 -7.90 22.21 9.34
N ASP A 123 -7.78 21.24 8.45
CA ASP A 123 -7.10 21.44 7.17
C ASP A 123 -7.87 22.45 6.31
N SER A 124 -7.19 23.50 5.86
CA SER A 124 -7.83 24.61 5.12
C SER A 124 -8.35 24.22 3.74
N ARG A 125 -7.75 23.19 3.11
CA ARG A 125 -8.07 22.76 1.74
C ARG A 125 -9.19 21.73 1.71
N THR A 126 -9.14 20.75 2.61
CA THR A 126 -10.08 19.61 2.65
C THR A 126 -11.16 19.77 3.71
N GLY A 127 -10.95 20.66 4.68
CA GLY A 127 -11.86 20.84 5.81
C GLY A 127 -11.84 19.71 6.83
N ILE A 128 -10.97 18.71 6.66
CA ILE A 128 -10.81 17.59 7.58
C ILE A 128 -10.31 18.11 8.93
N THR A 129 -10.88 17.60 10.01
CA THR A 129 -10.50 17.96 11.40
C THR A 129 -9.85 16.81 12.15
N GLU A 130 -10.04 15.58 11.68
CA GLU A 130 -9.61 14.36 12.33
C GLU A 130 -8.93 13.41 11.34
N MET A 131 -7.89 12.73 11.81
CA MET A 131 -7.29 11.59 11.15
C MET A 131 -8.03 10.32 11.56
N VAL A 132 -8.45 9.55 10.57
CA VAL A 132 -9.07 8.24 10.77
C VAL A 132 -8.16 7.14 10.22
N ALA A 133 -8.04 6.03 10.95
CA ALA A 133 -7.36 4.84 10.47
C ALA A 133 -8.39 3.78 10.05
N SER A 134 -7.97 2.84 9.20
CA SER A 134 -8.81 1.73 8.76
C SER A 134 -8.10 0.40 8.95
N ILE A 135 -8.92 -0.64 9.08
CA ILE A 135 -8.51 -2.04 8.97
C ILE A 135 -9.40 -2.71 7.94
N GLY A 136 -8.95 -3.85 7.39
CA GLY A 136 -9.79 -4.65 6.49
C GLY A 136 -11.11 -5.02 7.15
N HIS A 137 -12.24 -4.85 6.45
CA HIS A 137 -13.57 -5.10 7.03
C HIS A 137 -13.70 -6.55 7.56
N SER A 138 -13.08 -7.51 6.90
CA SER A 138 -13.12 -8.92 7.33
C SER A 138 -12.39 -9.20 8.65
N CYS A 139 -11.63 -8.23 9.20
CA CYS A 139 -11.04 -8.35 10.54
C CYS A 139 -12.10 -8.63 11.63
N VAL A 140 -13.35 -8.16 11.47
CA VAL A 140 -14.47 -8.44 12.40
C VAL A 140 -14.63 -9.95 12.63
N LYS A 141 -14.48 -10.75 11.55
CA LYS A 141 -14.65 -12.21 11.57
C LYS A 141 -13.48 -12.96 12.21
N SER A 142 -12.39 -12.26 12.51
CA SER A 142 -11.16 -12.83 13.05
C SER A 142 -10.72 -12.10 14.32
N LEU A 143 -11.68 -11.69 15.15
CA LEU A 143 -11.42 -10.90 16.35
C LEU A 143 -10.46 -11.58 17.33
N ASP A 144 -10.50 -12.91 17.46
CA ASP A 144 -9.58 -13.66 18.33
C ASP A 144 -8.13 -13.56 17.83
N LEU A 145 -7.91 -13.73 16.51
CA LEU A 145 -6.60 -13.58 15.89
C LEU A 145 -6.12 -12.13 15.96
N LEU A 146 -7.02 -11.17 15.75
CA LEU A 146 -6.72 -9.75 15.87
C LEU A 146 -6.34 -9.38 17.31
N SER A 147 -7.00 -9.98 18.29
CA SER A 147 -6.72 -9.78 19.72
C SER A 147 -5.35 -10.31 20.10
N GLN A 148 -5.00 -11.50 19.62
CA GLN A 148 -3.65 -12.04 19.77
C GLN A 148 -2.63 -11.12 19.08
N PHE A 149 -2.92 -10.66 17.85
CA PHE A 149 -2.05 -9.77 17.10
C PHE A 149 -1.86 -8.42 17.79
N MET A 150 -2.84 -7.94 18.54
CA MET A 150 -2.76 -6.65 19.22
C MET A 150 -2.35 -6.77 20.69
N SER A 151 -1.93 -7.97 21.11
CA SER A 151 -1.38 -8.24 22.43
C SER A 151 0.15 -8.06 22.42
N TYR A 152 0.60 -6.86 22.79
CA TYR A 152 2.02 -6.54 22.90
C TYR A 152 2.26 -5.46 23.96
N LYS A 153 3.50 -5.33 24.42
CA LYS A 153 3.91 -4.23 25.30
C LYS A 153 4.21 -2.98 24.48
N VAL A 154 3.48 -1.89 24.73
CA VAL A 154 3.76 -0.57 24.13
C VAL A 154 5.20 -0.15 24.46
N ASN A 155 5.94 0.33 23.47
CA ASN A 155 7.37 0.65 23.56
C ASN A 155 8.24 -0.54 24.00
N GLY A 156 7.73 -1.77 23.91
CA GLY A 156 8.49 -3.01 24.09
C GLY A 156 8.88 -3.63 22.75
N LEU A 157 9.43 -4.84 22.78
CA LEU A 157 9.64 -5.65 21.58
C LEU A 157 8.32 -6.23 21.10
N CYS A 158 8.09 -6.22 19.79
CA CYS A 158 6.97 -6.94 19.21
C CYS A 158 7.17 -8.45 19.38
N PRO A 159 6.09 -9.22 19.62
CA PRO A 159 6.14 -10.67 19.57
C PRO A 159 6.66 -11.17 18.21
N ASP A 160 7.32 -12.31 18.19
CA ASP A 160 7.77 -12.96 16.95
C ASP A 160 6.63 -13.78 16.33
N ASP A 161 5.59 -13.06 15.88
CA ASP A 161 4.31 -13.61 15.46
C ASP A 161 3.91 -13.12 14.05
N TRP A 162 4.89 -12.86 13.17
CA TRP A 162 4.63 -12.39 11.81
C TRP A 162 3.65 -13.30 11.03
N SER A 163 3.67 -14.61 11.32
CA SER A 163 2.77 -15.60 10.71
C SER A 163 1.30 -15.40 11.13
N LEU A 164 1.04 -14.85 12.32
CA LEU A 164 -0.29 -14.43 12.75
C LEU A 164 -0.78 -13.24 11.91
N GLY A 165 0.08 -12.26 11.66
CA GLY A 165 -0.20 -11.15 10.75
C GLY A 165 -0.53 -11.65 9.33
N GLN A 166 0.23 -12.61 8.80
CA GLN A 166 -0.06 -13.23 7.50
C GLN A 166 -1.42 -13.95 7.49
N LYS A 167 -1.76 -14.70 8.55
CA LYS A 167 -3.07 -15.36 8.68
C LYS A 167 -4.22 -14.36 8.65
N LEU A 168 -4.07 -13.22 9.32
CA LEU A 168 -5.05 -12.12 9.27
C LEU A 168 -5.19 -11.58 7.85
N ILE A 169 -4.08 -11.28 7.16
CA ILE A 169 -4.10 -10.82 5.76
C ILE A 169 -4.82 -11.82 4.86
N LEU A 170 -4.48 -13.12 4.96
CA LEU A 170 -5.12 -14.19 4.20
C LEU A 170 -6.61 -14.39 4.55
N SER A 171 -7.05 -13.88 5.71
CA SER A 171 -8.46 -13.85 6.12
C SER A 171 -9.18 -12.56 5.68
N GLY A 172 -8.54 -11.72 4.87
CA GLY A 172 -9.08 -10.45 4.37
C GLY A 172 -8.95 -9.28 5.36
N CYS A 173 -8.15 -9.43 6.41
CA CYS A 173 -7.85 -8.37 7.37
C CYS A 173 -6.63 -7.57 6.88
N GLU A 174 -6.79 -6.87 5.74
CA GLU A 174 -5.76 -6.02 5.13
C GLU A 174 -6.37 -4.66 4.74
N PRO A 175 -5.77 -3.51 5.10
CA PRO A 175 -4.52 -3.37 5.87
C PRO A 175 -4.66 -3.80 7.33
N LEU A 176 -3.55 -4.25 7.92
CA LEU A 176 -3.45 -4.56 9.35
C LEU A 176 -3.30 -3.28 10.19
N PRO A 177 -3.79 -3.28 11.44
CA PRO A 177 -3.52 -2.17 12.35
C PRO A 177 -2.03 -2.05 12.66
N ARG A 178 -1.55 -0.82 12.81
CA ARG A 178 -0.15 -0.57 13.20
C ARG A 178 0.05 -0.90 14.67
N ARG A 179 1.20 -1.48 15.00
CA ARG A 179 1.60 -1.75 16.38
C ARG A 179 2.53 -0.67 16.92
N ARG A 180 2.41 -0.37 18.23
CA ARG A 180 3.31 0.53 18.98
C ARG A 180 4.41 -0.24 19.72
N CYS A 181 5.06 -1.17 19.04
CA CYS A 181 6.19 -1.95 19.55
C CYS A 181 7.36 -1.93 18.55
N PHE A 182 8.56 -2.24 19.02
CA PHE A 182 9.76 -2.30 18.20
C PHE A 182 9.87 -3.65 17.49
N ALA A 183 9.98 -3.61 16.16
CA ALA A 183 10.17 -4.82 15.36
C ALA A 183 11.47 -5.56 15.76
N LYS A 184 11.44 -6.88 15.63
CA LYS A 184 12.62 -7.72 15.86
C LYS A 184 13.76 -7.29 14.92
N THR A 185 14.94 -7.06 15.49
CA THR A 185 16.14 -6.74 14.71
C THR A 185 16.87 -8.03 14.35
N ILE A 186 17.11 -8.27 13.06
CA ILE A 186 17.92 -9.38 12.55
C ILE A 186 19.17 -8.79 11.91
N PRO A 187 20.39 -9.09 12.41
CA PRO A 187 21.62 -8.61 11.81
C PRO A 187 21.78 -9.09 10.36
N LYS A 188 21.89 -8.16 9.41
CA LYS A 188 22.08 -8.46 7.98
C LYS A 188 23.57 -8.38 7.60
N VAL A 189 24.40 -9.16 8.29
CA VAL A 189 25.86 -9.16 8.09
C VAL A 189 26.22 -9.96 6.83
N GLY A 190 27.17 -9.44 6.04
CA GLY A 190 27.69 -10.14 4.85
C GLY A 190 26.82 -10.00 3.59
N LEU A 191 25.93 -9.01 3.54
CA LEU A 191 25.24 -8.65 2.29
C LEU A 191 26.23 -8.09 1.27
N LEU A 192 26.05 -8.49 0.01
CA LEU A 192 26.86 -8.04 -1.12
C LEU A 192 26.24 -6.76 -1.72
N LYS A 193 27.05 -6.00 -2.46
CA LYS A 193 26.57 -4.85 -3.23
C LYS A 193 26.03 -5.32 -4.58
N LEU A 194 25.22 -4.49 -5.23
CA LEU A 194 24.83 -4.71 -6.63
C LEU A 194 26.06 -4.54 -7.54
N PRO A 195 26.23 -5.40 -8.58
CA PRO A 195 25.34 -6.50 -8.99
C PRO A 195 25.65 -7.85 -8.32
N ASP A 196 26.73 -7.97 -7.54
CA ASP A 196 27.17 -9.23 -6.92
C ASP A 196 26.08 -9.89 -6.05
N SER A 197 25.17 -9.07 -5.52
CA SER A 197 24.08 -9.54 -4.66
C SER A 197 23.02 -10.38 -5.37
N PHE A 198 22.89 -10.28 -6.69
CA PHE A 198 21.82 -10.90 -7.47
C PHE A 198 21.76 -12.43 -7.36
N TRP A 199 22.93 -13.06 -7.31
CA TRP A 199 23.13 -14.51 -7.30
C TRP A 199 24.06 -14.94 -6.16
N GLY A 200 24.16 -14.11 -5.13
CA GLY A 200 25.03 -14.32 -3.97
C GLY A 200 24.56 -15.46 -3.07
N ASN A 201 25.52 -16.06 -2.37
CA ASN A 201 25.25 -16.99 -1.28
C ASN A 201 25.29 -16.23 0.06
N TYR A 202 24.22 -16.30 0.85
CA TYR A 202 24.11 -15.56 2.10
C TYR A 202 24.05 -16.48 3.30
N SER A 203 24.55 -15.99 4.43
CA SER A 203 24.44 -16.68 5.71
C SER A 203 22.96 -16.85 6.10
N GLU A 204 22.58 -18.06 6.50
CA GLU A 204 21.23 -18.39 6.99
C GLU A 204 20.75 -17.49 8.14
N LYS A 205 21.70 -16.86 8.86
CA LYS A 205 21.43 -15.96 10.00
C LYS A 205 20.77 -14.64 9.58
N ILE A 206 20.81 -14.27 8.30
CA ILE A 206 20.17 -13.04 7.84
C ILE A 206 18.66 -13.21 7.66
N TYR A 207 18.11 -14.42 7.76
CA TYR A 207 16.68 -14.69 7.56
C TYR A 207 15.98 -15.00 8.88
N SER A 208 14.69 -14.68 8.95
CA SER A 208 13.79 -15.09 10.01
C SER A 208 13.20 -16.46 9.69
N TRP A 209 13.59 -17.46 10.47
CA TRP A 209 13.05 -18.82 10.37
C TRP A 209 11.87 -19.07 11.32
N SER A 210 11.45 -18.07 12.10
CA SER A 210 10.31 -18.19 13.01
C SER A 210 9.04 -18.51 12.23
N GLY A 211 8.19 -19.40 12.75
CA GLY A 211 6.93 -19.77 12.09
C GLY A 211 7.04 -20.55 10.77
N LEU A 212 8.25 -20.79 10.25
CA LEU A 212 8.48 -21.57 9.03
C LEU A 212 8.78 -23.03 9.33
N GLY A 213 8.33 -23.95 8.47
CA GLY A 213 8.65 -25.37 8.58
C GLY A 213 10.14 -25.67 8.31
N CYS A 214 10.73 -25.02 7.31
CA CYS A 214 12.17 -25.10 7.04
C CYS A 214 12.96 -24.12 7.91
N LYS A 215 14.22 -24.47 8.23
CA LYS A 215 15.13 -23.68 9.09
C LYS A 215 16.44 -23.29 8.40
N ASN A 216 16.58 -23.58 7.11
CA ASN A 216 17.73 -23.24 6.28
C ASN A 216 17.31 -23.30 4.79
N VAL A 217 18.12 -22.71 3.91
CA VAL A 217 17.89 -22.71 2.46
C VAL A 217 17.96 -24.12 1.88
N ALA A 218 18.82 -24.99 2.42
CA ALA A 218 18.93 -26.38 1.95
C ALA A 218 17.58 -27.14 2.04
N CYS A 219 16.83 -26.96 3.13
CA CYS A 219 15.48 -27.50 3.29
C CYS A 219 14.51 -26.92 2.25
N LEU A 220 14.56 -25.60 2.00
CA LEU A 220 13.71 -24.94 1.01
C LEU A 220 13.99 -25.43 -0.41
N ASN A 221 15.24 -25.81 -0.72
CA ASN A 221 15.61 -26.32 -2.04
C ASN A 221 15.02 -27.70 -2.33
N VAL A 222 14.85 -28.53 -1.29
CA VAL A 222 14.27 -29.88 -1.42
C VAL A 222 12.74 -29.83 -1.33
N LYS A 223 12.19 -28.91 -0.54
CA LYS A 223 10.73 -28.80 -0.35
C LYS A 223 10.08 -28.17 -1.58
N LYS A 224 9.03 -28.82 -2.10
CA LYS A 224 8.13 -28.21 -3.08
C LYS A 224 7.17 -27.27 -2.35
N LEU A 225 7.49 -25.98 -2.30
CA LEU A 225 6.70 -24.98 -1.58
C LEU A 225 5.38 -24.68 -2.30
N ASN A 226 5.46 -24.48 -3.61
CA ASN A 226 4.31 -24.33 -4.50
C ASN A 226 4.73 -24.81 -5.90
N ARG A 227 3.85 -24.64 -6.90
CA ARG A 227 4.09 -25.11 -8.27
C ARG A 227 5.24 -24.35 -8.96
N ASP A 228 5.46 -23.09 -8.58
CA ASP A 228 6.44 -22.18 -9.19
C ASP A 228 7.77 -22.09 -8.47
N CYS A 229 7.82 -22.60 -7.25
CA CYS A 229 9.01 -22.64 -6.41
C CYS A 229 9.31 -24.08 -5.96
N ALA A 230 9.71 -24.91 -6.92
CA ALA A 230 10.45 -26.14 -6.65
C ALA A 230 11.95 -25.82 -6.80
N GLY A 231 12.65 -25.66 -5.68
CA GLY A 231 14.08 -25.29 -5.69
C GLY A 231 14.38 -23.84 -6.04
N CYS A 232 13.42 -22.90 -5.90
CA CYS A 232 13.64 -21.52 -6.33
C CYS A 232 14.62 -20.71 -5.46
N PHE A 233 15.08 -21.28 -4.34
CA PHE A 233 16.12 -20.71 -3.49
C PHE A 233 17.54 -21.17 -3.90
N ASP A 234 17.66 -22.11 -4.85
CA ASP A 234 18.93 -22.52 -5.42
C ASP A 234 19.36 -21.54 -6.51
N VAL A 235 19.89 -20.41 -6.04
CA VAL A 235 20.38 -19.30 -6.87
C VAL A 235 21.89 -19.34 -7.08
N VAL A 236 22.60 -20.29 -6.47
CA VAL A 236 24.07 -20.36 -6.47
C VAL A 236 24.57 -21.41 -7.46
N SER A 237 23.90 -22.57 -7.54
CA SER A 237 24.36 -23.69 -8.36
C SER A 237 24.56 -23.29 -9.82
N SER A 238 25.78 -23.49 -10.31
CA SER A 238 26.12 -23.25 -11.71
C SER A 238 25.28 -24.15 -12.60
N GLY A 239 24.45 -23.56 -13.47
CA GLY A 239 23.49 -24.29 -14.29
C GLY A 239 22.15 -24.62 -13.61
N GLY A 240 21.90 -24.12 -12.40
CA GLY A 240 20.63 -24.27 -11.69
C GLY A 240 19.44 -23.64 -12.43
N TYR A 241 18.23 -24.15 -12.16
CA TYR A 241 16.97 -23.77 -12.79
C TYR A 241 16.75 -22.24 -12.78
N GLU A 242 16.96 -21.58 -11.64
CA GLU A 242 16.73 -20.14 -11.47
C GLU A 242 17.71 -19.30 -12.29
N LYS A 243 18.99 -19.71 -12.37
CA LYS A 243 20.02 -19.09 -13.22
C LYS A 243 19.81 -19.30 -14.72
N GLN A 244 18.82 -20.08 -15.14
CA GLN A 244 18.47 -20.22 -16.57
C GLN A 244 17.09 -19.64 -16.88
N ARG A 245 16.25 -19.42 -15.86
CA ARG A 245 14.93 -18.83 -16.00
C ARG A 245 15.03 -17.46 -16.68
N TYR A 246 14.15 -17.24 -17.65
CA TYR A 246 14.02 -16.04 -18.49
C TYR A 246 15.16 -15.74 -19.49
N VAL A 247 16.24 -16.52 -19.48
CA VAL A 247 17.38 -16.36 -20.41
C VAL A 247 17.57 -17.57 -21.32
N LYS A 248 17.04 -18.74 -20.94
CA LYS A 248 17.05 -19.96 -21.75
C LYS A 248 15.65 -20.58 -21.76
N GLY A 249 15.05 -20.66 -22.95
CA GLY A 249 13.73 -21.26 -23.13
C GLY A 249 13.81 -22.78 -23.05
N ARG A 250 12.85 -23.41 -22.35
CA ARG A 250 12.75 -24.89 -22.28
C ARG A 250 11.49 -25.41 -22.96
N GLY A 251 10.56 -24.53 -23.28
CA GLY A 251 9.38 -24.83 -24.07
C GLY A 251 8.88 -23.58 -24.79
N LYS A 252 7.87 -23.77 -25.64
CA LYS A 252 7.29 -22.68 -26.43
C LYS A 252 6.66 -21.56 -25.58
N ASN A 253 6.25 -21.88 -24.35
CA ASN A 253 5.66 -20.97 -23.38
C ASN A 253 6.68 -20.11 -22.63
N ASP A 254 7.97 -20.46 -22.65
CA ASP A 254 8.99 -19.74 -21.89
C ASP A 254 9.50 -18.55 -22.71
N PHE A 255 8.99 -17.36 -22.41
CA PHE A 255 9.42 -16.14 -23.09
C PHE A 255 10.70 -15.58 -22.45
N LEU A 256 11.63 -15.13 -23.29
CA LEU A 256 12.90 -14.58 -22.83
C LEU A 256 12.75 -13.09 -22.58
N ILE A 257 13.45 -12.57 -21.55
CA ILE A 257 13.37 -11.15 -21.21
C ILE A 257 13.80 -10.27 -22.39
N ASP A 258 14.91 -10.62 -23.06
CA ASP A 258 15.41 -9.82 -24.18
C ASP A 258 14.41 -9.76 -25.34
N ASP A 259 13.72 -10.87 -25.62
CA ASP A 259 12.66 -10.90 -26.63
C ASP A 259 11.49 -9.98 -26.25
N VAL A 260 11.05 -10.02 -24.98
CA VAL A 260 9.92 -9.21 -24.50
C VAL A 260 10.27 -7.73 -24.47
N LEU A 261 11.45 -7.37 -23.97
CA LEU A 261 11.94 -6.00 -23.97
C LEU A 261 12.08 -5.43 -25.39
N GLY A 262 12.48 -6.27 -26.35
CA GLY A 262 12.58 -5.91 -27.76
C GLY A 262 11.23 -5.62 -28.44
N MET A 263 10.09 -6.06 -27.87
CA MET A 263 8.78 -5.91 -28.53
C MET A 263 8.27 -4.46 -28.61
N LEU A 264 8.78 -3.56 -27.77
CA LEU A 264 8.42 -2.14 -27.80
C LEU A 264 9.27 -1.31 -28.80
N GLY A 265 10.25 -1.95 -29.47
CA GLY A 265 11.13 -1.31 -30.45
C GLY A 265 11.96 -0.14 -29.89
N ASN A 266 12.52 0.67 -30.78
CA ASN A 266 13.41 1.78 -30.41
C ASN A 266 12.71 2.97 -29.71
N GLY A 267 11.38 2.97 -29.62
CA GLY A 267 10.57 4.09 -29.13
C GLY A 267 9.93 3.92 -27.75
N GLY A 268 10.02 2.74 -27.12
CA GLY A 268 9.36 2.47 -25.84
C GLY A 268 10.24 1.68 -24.88
N GLY A 269 10.89 2.37 -23.94
CA GLY A 269 11.67 1.71 -22.89
C GLY A 269 10.80 1.19 -21.74
N ILE A 270 11.16 0.03 -21.19
CA ILE A 270 10.68 -0.46 -19.90
C ILE A 270 11.72 -0.03 -18.86
N ARG A 271 11.30 0.70 -17.83
CA ARG A 271 12.18 1.22 -16.76
C ARG A 271 11.73 0.73 -15.40
N ILE A 272 10.42 0.62 -15.21
CA ILE A 272 9.81 0.12 -13.98
C ILE A 272 8.72 -0.91 -14.29
N GLY A 273 8.70 -1.98 -13.51
CA GLY A 273 7.67 -3.00 -13.61
C GLY A 273 7.17 -3.50 -12.26
N PHE A 274 6.03 -4.18 -12.31
CA PHE A 274 5.40 -4.82 -11.17
C PHE A 274 5.30 -6.32 -11.43
N ASP A 275 5.77 -7.12 -10.48
CA ASP A 275 5.86 -8.57 -10.62
C ASP A 275 4.98 -9.25 -9.56
N ILE A 276 3.92 -9.89 -10.05
CA ILE A 276 2.94 -10.61 -9.25
C ILE A 276 3.33 -12.08 -9.28
N GLY A 277 3.73 -12.61 -8.12
CA GLY A 277 4.11 -14.00 -8.01
C GLY A 277 5.56 -14.30 -8.41
N GLY A 278 6.47 -13.34 -8.24
CA GLY A 278 7.90 -13.47 -8.59
C GLY A 278 8.73 -14.50 -7.81
N GLY A 279 8.11 -15.25 -6.89
CA GLY A 279 8.77 -16.27 -6.08
C GLY A 279 9.96 -15.71 -5.30
N SER A 280 11.16 -16.22 -5.57
CA SER A 280 12.42 -15.79 -4.95
C SER A 280 13.00 -14.49 -5.53
N GLY A 281 12.29 -13.81 -6.43
CA GLY A 281 12.71 -12.54 -7.04
C GLY A 281 13.60 -12.68 -8.27
N THR A 282 13.60 -13.86 -8.91
CA THR A 282 14.45 -14.12 -10.08
C THR A 282 14.09 -13.25 -11.27
N PHE A 283 12.79 -13.03 -11.52
CA PHE A 283 12.36 -12.10 -12.57
C PHE A 283 12.90 -10.69 -12.31
N ALA A 284 12.74 -10.18 -11.09
CA ALA A 284 13.27 -8.88 -10.69
C ALA A 284 14.79 -8.74 -10.88
N VAL A 285 15.55 -9.76 -10.49
CA VAL A 285 17.01 -9.79 -10.70
C VAL A 285 17.38 -9.73 -12.18
N ARG A 286 16.70 -10.52 -13.03
CA ARG A 286 16.98 -10.52 -14.47
C ARG A 286 16.65 -9.20 -15.16
N MET A 287 15.60 -8.55 -14.71
CA MET A 287 15.21 -7.21 -15.17
C MET A 287 16.22 -6.16 -14.67
N ALA A 288 16.71 -6.29 -13.43
CA ALA A 288 17.73 -5.41 -12.88
C ALA A 288 19.09 -5.52 -13.60
N GLU A 289 19.48 -6.72 -14.09
CA GLU A 289 20.64 -6.91 -14.99
C GLU A 289 20.53 -6.06 -16.28
N ARG A 290 19.32 -5.63 -16.64
CA ARG A 290 19.00 -4.75 -17.80
C ARG A 290 18.58 -3.35 -17.37
N ASN A 291 18.92 -2.94 -16.15
CA ASN A 291 18.58 -1.64 -15.57
C ASN A 291 17.08 -1.36 -15.45
N VAL A 292 16.25 -2.40 -15.32
CA VAL A 292 14.81 -2.27 -15.06
C VAL A 292 14.51 -2.55 -13.60
N THR A 293 13.85 -1.61 -12.93
CA THR A 293 13.45 -1.76 -11.53
C THR A 293 12.13 -2.53 -11.45
N ILE A 294 12.11 -3.63 -10.70
CA ILE A 294 10.90 -4.42 -10.48
C ILE A 294 10.50 -4.38 -9.01
N VAL A 295 9.22 -4.10 -8.76
CA VAL A 295 8.60 -4.30 -7.46
C VAL A 295 7.93 -5.67 -7.46
N THR A 296 8.39 -6.60 -6.63
CA THR A 296 7.87 -7.97 -6.58
C THR A 296 6.89 -8.14 -5.41
N ALA A 297 5.61 -8.33 -5.70
CA ALA A 297 4.60 -8.65 -4.70
C ALA A 297 4.65 -10.12 -4.30
N THR A 298 4.84 -10.39 -3.00
CA THR A 298 4.85 -11.75 -2.45
C THR A 298 4.57 -11.80 -0.95
N LEU A 299 3.97 -12.90 -0.50
CA LEU A 299 3.83 -13.24 0.92
C LEU A 299 4.90 -14.25 1.33
N ASN A 300 5.13 -14.40 2.63
CA ASN A 300 6.08 -15.39 3.18
C ASN A 300 5.37 -16.73 3.42
N VAL A 301 4.85 -17.34 2.35
CA VAL A 301 4.16 -18.64 2.43
C VAL A 301 5.21 -19.75 2.49
N ASP A 302 5.37 -20.38 3.66
CA ASP A 302 6.31 -21.48 3.93
C ASP A 302 7.81 -21.18 3.70
N ALA A 303 8.16 -19.96 3.30
CA ALA A 303 9.53 -19.49 3.11
C ALA A 303 9.66 -17.97 3.32
N PRO A 304 10.88 -17.47 3.64
CA PRO A 304 11.12 -16.06 3.91
C PRO A 304 11.32 -15.26 2.61
N PHE A 305 10.37 -15.32 1.67
CA PHE A 305 10.50 -14.73 0.33
C PHE A 305 10.89 -13.26 0.36
N ASN A 306 10.25 -12.45 1.19
CA ASN A 306 10.51 -11.00 1.24
C ASN A 306 11.95 -10.69 1.69
N GLU A 307 12.46 -11.41 2.69
CA GLU A 307 13.84 -11.21 3.15
C GLU A 307 14.86 -11.76 2.15
N PHE A 308 14.54 -12.85 1.45
CA PHE A 308 15.37 -13.41 0.40
C PHE A 308 15.49 -12.46 -0.80
N ILE A 309 14.38 -11.91 -1.27
CA ILE A 309 14.34 -10.90 -2.34
C ILE A 309 15.14 -9.66 -1.92
N ALA A 310 14.92 -9.15 -0.71
CA ALA A 310 15.66 -7.99 -0.19
C ALA A 310 17.16 -8.25 -0.10
N ALA A 311 17.59 -9.45 0.34
CA ALA A 311 19.00 -9.82 0.44
C ALA A 311 19.69 -9.81 -0.95
N ARG A 312 18.96 -10.10 -2.01
CA ARG A 312 19.45 -10.02 -3.40
C ARG A 312 19.58 -8.59 -3.93
N GLY A 313 19.14 -7.59 -3.18
CA GLY A 313 19.19 -6.18 -3.56
C GLY A 313 18.07 -5.75 -4.50
N VAL A 314 16.99 -6.54 -4.61
CA VAL A 314 15.78 -6.22 -5.39
C VAL A 314 14.59 -5.96 -4.46
N PHE A 315 13.50 -5.39 -4.97
CA PHE A 315 12.44 -4.78 -4.16
C PHE A 315 11.29 -5.76 -3.86
N PRO A 316 11.12 -6.23 -2.61
CA PRO A 316 9.93 -6.97 -2.20
C PRO A 316 8.79 -6.04 -1.79
N LEU A 317 7.55 -6.45 -2.07
CA LEU A 317 6.34 -5.86 -1.54
C LEU A 317 5.51 -6.94 -0.85
N TYR A 318 5.38 -6.84 0.46
CA TYR A 318 4.56 -7.75 1.25
C TYR A 318 3.08 -7.37 1.11
N LEU A 319 2.37 -8.06 0.22
CA LEU A 319 1.01 -7.71 -0.19
C LEU A 319 0.25 -8.96 -0.64
N SER A 320 -1.03 -9.08 -0.26
CA SER A 320 -1.93 -10.10 -0.84
C SER A 320 -2.58 -9.62 -2.14
N LEU A 321 -3.02 -10.57 -2.98
CA LEU A 321 -3.70 -10.25 -4.23
C LEU A 321 -5.19 -9.92 -4.05
N ASP A 322 -5.71 -10.01 -2.83
CA ASP A 322 -7.08 -9.64 -2.48
C ASP A 322 -7.20 -8.14 -2.10
N HIS A 323 -6.06 -7.44 -1.98
CA HIS A 323 -6.01 -6.00 -1.72
C HIS A 323 -5.70 -5.22 -2.99
N ARG A 324 -6.35 -4.06 -3.16
CA ARG A 324 -6.06 -3.14 -4.27
C ARG A 324 -4.59 -2.74 -4.25
N PHE A 325 -3.90 -2.81 -5.37
CA PHE A 325 -2.49 -2.48 -5.44
C PHE A 325 -2.22 -1.04 -4.94
N PRO A 326 -1.26 -0.85 -4.02
CA PRO A 326 -0.98 0.43 -3.37
C PRO A 326 -0.17 1.38 -4.27
N PHE A 327 -0.47 1.37 -5.57
CA PHE A 327 0.17 2.22 -6.58
C PHE A 327 -0.87 3.13 -7.21
N HIS A 328 -0.43 4.29 -7.66
CA HIS A 328 -1.25 5.17 -8.48
C HIS A 328 -1.54 4.52 -9.85
N ASP A 329 -2.51 5.05 -10.56
CA ASP A 329 -2.87 4.65 -11.90
C ASP A 329 -1.73 4.96 -12.89
N ASN A 330 -1.53 4.09 -13.88
CA ASN A 330 -0.57 4.21 -14.99
C ASN A 330 0.90 4.38 -14.58
N VAL A 331 1.32 3.75 -13.48
CA VAL A 331 2.70 3.85 -12.94
C VAL A 331 3.69 2.95 -13.67
N PHE A 332 3.29 1.73 -14.06
CA PHE A 332 4.23 0.71 -14.53
C PHE A 332 4.32 0.64 -16.05
N ASP A 333 5.55 0.44 -16.57
CA ASP A 333 5.81 0.16 -17.98
C ASP A 333 5.52 -1.31 -18.33
N LEU A 334 5.65 -2.20 -17.35
CA LEU A 334 5.44 -3.65 -17.45
C LEU A 334 4.75 -4.19 -16.20
N VAL A 335 3.71 -5.00 -16.36
CA VAL A 335 3.21 -5.86 -15.29
C VAL A 335 3.45 -7.31 -15.69
N HIS A 336 4.19 -8.04 -14.87
CA HIS A 336 4.46 -9.46 -15.02
C HIS A 336 3.61 -10.26 -14.02
N VAL A 337 2.99 -11.33 -14.48
CA VAL A 337 2.19 -12.24 -13.65
C VAL A 337 2.71 -13.65 -13.88
N GLY A 338 3.32 -14.22 -12.84
CA GLY A 338 3.70 -15.63 -12.80
C GLY A 338 2.54 -16.56 -12.48
N ASN A 339 2.82 -17.83 -12.27
CA ASN A 339 1.84 -18.89 -12.00
C ASN A 339 1.55 -19.03 -10.49
N VAL A 340 1.19 -17.89 -9.89
CA VAL A 340 0.76 -17.76 -8.49
C VAL A 340 -0.76 -17.55 -8.35
N LEU A 341 -1.44 -17.34 -9.46
CA LEU A 341 -2.90 -17.16 -9.49
C LEU A 341 -3.63 -18.50 -9.47
N ASP A 342 -3.83 -19.06 -8.27
CA ASP A 342 -4.90 -20.03 -8.07
C ASP A 342 -6.23 -19.29 -7.92
N VAL A 343 -6.88 -19.00 -9.04
CA VAL A 343 -8.22 -18.42 -9.07
C VAL A 343 -9.24 -19.51 -8.79
N SER A 344 -9.21 -20.03 -7.56
CA SER A 344 -10.12 -21.07 -7.08
C SER A 344 -11.58 -20.60 -7.18
N GLY A 345 -12.22 -20.94 -8.30
CA GLY A 345 -13.67 -21.00 -8.49
C GLY A 345 -14.46 -19.68 -8.49
N ARG A 346 -13.83 -18.51 -8.33
CA ARG A 346 -14.52 -17.20 -8.29
C ARG A 346 -14.07 -16.29 -9.44
N PRO A 347 -14.75 -16.31 -10.60
CA PRO A 347 -14.32 -15.55 -11.77
C PRO A 347 -14.29 -14.03 -11.53
N GLU A 348 -15.16 -13.51 -10.67
CA GLU A 348 -15.23 -12.08 -10.33
C GLU A 348 -13.96 -11.59 -9.64
N LYS A 349 -13.32 -12.42 -8.81
CA LYS A 349 -12.04 -12.06 -8.16
C LYS A 349 -10.93 -11.84 -9.18
N LEU A 350 -10.84 -12.70 -10.18
CA LEU A 350 -9.88 -12.53 -11.27
C LEU A 350 -10.20 -11.30 -12.11
N GLU A 351 -11.48 -11.02 -12.35
CA GLU A 351 -11.89 -9.80 -13.04
C GLU A 351 -11.40 -8.54 -12.30
N PHE A 352 -11.67 -8.42 -10.99
CA PHE A 352 -11.14 -7.32 -10.17
C PHE A 352 -9.62 -7.19 -10.25
N LEU A 353 -8.89 -8.31 -10.18
CA LEU A 353 -7.45 -8.32 -10.30
C LEU A 353 -6.97 -7.81 -11.67
N VAL A 354 -7.58 -8.26 -12.76
CA VAL A 354 -7.19 -7.82 -14.12
C VAL A 354 -7.52 -6.34 -14.33
N PHE A 355 -8.63 -5.84 -13.75
CA PHE A 355 -8.92 -4.41 -13.72
C PHE A 355 -7.86 -3.61 -12.95
N ASP A 356 -7.36 -4.14 -11.83
CA ASP A 356 -6.33 -3.46 -11.05
C ASP A 356 -4.94 -3.51 -11.73
N ILE A 357 -4.62 -4.62 -12.40
CA ILE A 357 -3.45 -4.73 -13.30
C ILE A 357 -3.55 -3.68 -14.41
N ASP A 358 -4.68 -3.61 -15.10
CA ASP A 358 -4.91 -2.64 -16.16
C ASP A 358 -4.76 -1.22 -15.63
N ARG A 359 -5.31 -0.93 -14.45
CA ARG A 359 -5.22 0.39 -13.82
C ARG A 359 -3.78 0.83 -13.58
N VAL A 360 -2.93 -0.03 -13.03
CA VAL A 360 -1.54 0.35 -12.69
C VAL A 360 -0.60 0.33 -13.90
N LEU A 361 -0.94 -0.40 -14.97
CA LEU A 361 -0.19 -0.44 -16.22
C LEU A 361 -0.44 0.82 -17.06
N ARG A 362 0.61 1.51 -17.51
CA ARG A 362 0.45 2.69 -18.38
C ARG A 362 -0.01 2.32 -19.79
N ALA A 363 -0.62 3.27 -20.49
CA ALA A 363 -0.90 3.12 -21.92
C ALA A 363 0.39 2.82 -22.73
N GLY A 364 0.32 1.88 -23.66
CA GLY A 364 1.45 1.36 -24.43
C GLY A 364 2.41 0.47 -23.63
N GLY A 365 2.19 0.28 -22.32
CA GLY A 365 2.94 -0.66 -21.49
C GLY A 365 2.60 -2.12 -21.78
N LEU A 366 3.42 -3.03 -21.26
CA LEU A 366 3.27 -4.47 -21.46
C LEU A 366 2.59 -5.15 -20.28
N PHE A 367 1.62 -6.00 -20.55
CA PHE A 367 1.14 -7.02 -19.63
C PHE A 367 1.70 -8.37 -20.08
N TRP A 368 2.57 -8.96 -19.24
CA TRP A 368 3.19 -10.25 -19.46
C TRP A 368 2.60 -11.29 -18.51
N LEU A 369 1.84 -12.22 -19.08
CA LEU A 369 1.34 -13.42 -18.43
C LEU A 369 2.32 -14.57 -18.68
N ASP A 370 3.02 -15.04 -17.64
CA ASP A 370 4.06 -16.09 -17.72
C ASP A 370 3.51 -17.43 -17.24
N ASN A 371 3.47 -18.42 -18.14
CA ASN A 371 3.09 -19.80 -17.84
C ASN A 371 1.85 -19.94 -16.94
N PHE A 372 0.78 -19.18 -17.18
CA PHE A 372 -0.43 -19.24 -16.37
C PHE A 372 -1.16 -20.58 -16.57
N LEU A 373 -1.44 -21.29 -15.48
CA LEU A 373 -2.18 -22.56 -15.53
C LEU A 373 -3.66 -22.33 -15.87
N CYS A 374 -4.10 -22.91 -16.98
CA CYS A 374 -5.50 -23.12 -17.30
C CYS A 374 -5.87 -24.55 -16.94
N SER A 375 -6.49 -24.77 -15.77
CA SER A 375 -6.78 -26.14 -15.29
C SER A 375 -7.73 -26.94 -16.21
N ASN A 376 -8.50 -26.25 -17.05
CA ASN A 376 -9.33 -26.84 -18.11
C ASN A 376 -9.56 -25.83 -19.23
N GLU A 377 -10.15 -26.30 -20.33
CA GLU A 377 -10.51 -25.51 -21.50
C GLU A 377 -11.51 -24.37 -21.19
N ASP A 378 -12.44 -24.60 -20.26
CA ASP A 378 -13.42 -23.57 -19.85
C ASP A 378 -12.74 -22.38 -19.18
N LYS A 379 -11.82 -22.62 -18.24
CA LYS A 379 -11.05 -21.56 -17.58
C LYS A 379 -10.14 -20.83 -18.57
N LYS A 380 -9.53 -21.55 -19.52
CA LYS A 380 -8.76 -20.92 -20.61
C LYS A 380 -9.64 -19.96 -21.41
N THR A 381 -10.83 -20.42 -21.79
CA THR A 381 -11.80 -19.63 -22.58
C THR A 381 -12.29 -18.42 -21.79
N ALA A 382 -12.61 -18.60 -20.51
CA ALA A 382 -13.03 -17.52 -19.62
C ALA A 382 -11.94 -16.43 -19.47
N LEU A 383 -10.69 -16.84 -19.20
CA LEU A 383 -9.55 -15.92 -19.11
C LEU A 383 -9.31 -15.19 -20.44
N THR A 384 -9.37 -15.91 -21.56
CA THR A 384 -9.18 -15.32 -22.90
C THR A 384 -10.23 -14.25 -23.17
N ARG A 385 -11.51 -14.55 -22.93
CA ARG A 385 -12.62 -13.60 -23.08
C ARG A 385 -12.46 -12.40 -22.16
N LEU A 386 -12.03 -12.61 -20.91
CA LEU A 386 -11.78 -11.53 -19.96
C LEU A 386 -10.70 -10.59 -20.49
N ILE A 387 -9.54 -11.11 -20.91
CA ILE A 387 -8.43 -10.31 -21.44
C ILE A 387 -8.86 -9.53 -22.70
N GLU A 388 -9.64 -10.15 -23.59
CA GLU A 388 -10.10 -9.52 -24.83
C GLU A 388 -10.99 -8.30 -24.60
N ARG A 389 -11.76 -8.25 -23.49
CA ARG A 389 -12.59 -7.08 -23.13
C ARG A 389 -11.78 -5.80 -22.94
N PHE A 390 -10.51 -5.91 -22.58
CA PHE A 390 -9.65 -4.75 -22.34
C PHE A 390 -9.05 -4.15 -23.63
N GLY A 391 -9.23 -4.80 -24.78
CA GLY A 391 -8.71 -4.32 -26.07
C GLY A 391 -7.19 -4.36 -26.19
N TYR A 392 -6.52 -5.21 -25.41
CA TYR A 392 -5.07 -5.39 -25.48
C TYR A 392 -4.62 -5.86 -26.86
N LYS A 393 -3.57 -5.24 -27.40
CA LYS A 393 -2.91 -5.74 -28.62
C LYS A 393 -2.08 -6.97 -28.25
N LYS A 394 -2.38 -8.12 -28.86
CA LYS A 394 -1.63 -9.37 -28.66
C LYS A 394 -0.30 -9.28 -29.42
N LEU A 395 0.82 -9.19 -28.70
CA LEU A 395 2.16 -9.18 -29.30
C LEU A 395 2.71 -10.60 -29.41
N LYS A 396 2.48 -11.42 -28.39
CA LYS A 396 2.81 -12.85 -28.40
C LYS A 396 1.77 -13.62 -27.60
N TRP A 397 1.33 -14.76 -28.11
CA TRP A 397 0.33 -15.60 -27.46
C TRP A 397 0.63 -17.07 -27.75
N VAL A 398 0.93 -17.84 -26.72
CA VAL A 398 1.26 -19.26 -26.84
C VAL A 398 0.46 -20.03 -25.81
N VAL A 399 -0.28 -21.03 -26.29
CA VAL A 399 -0.91 -22.06 -25.46
C VAL A 399 -0.10 -23.33 -25.64
N GLY A 400 0.29 -23.95 -24.53
CA GLY A 400 1.04 -25.20 -24.56
C GLY A 400 0.57 -26.13 -23.47
N GLU A 401 0.79 -27.42 -23.69
CA GLU A 401 0.46 -28.46 -22.74
C GLU A 401 1.73 -28.94 -22.05
N LYS A 402 1.66 -29.13 -20.73
CA LYS A 402 2.72 -29.78 -19.95
C LYS A 402 2.12 -30.94 -19.17
N ILE A 403 2.78 -32.09 -19.22
CA ILE A 403 2.40 -33.25 -18.41
C ILE A 403 2.92 -33.01 -17.00
N ASN A 404 2.03 -33.02 -16.02
CA ASN A 404 2.43 -32.86 -14.62
C ASN A 404 3.01 -34.17 -14.06
N GLY A 405 3.57 -34.11 -12.85
CA GLY A 405 4.17 -35.28 -12.19
C GLY A 405 3.20 -36.43 -11.90
N SER A 406 1.89 -36.25 -12.06
CA SER A 406 0.87 -37.30 -11.95
C SER A 406 0.39 -37.84 -13.30
N GLY A 407 1.06 -37.46 -14.40
CA GLY A 407 0.77 -37.94 -15.76
C GLY A 407 -0.43 -37.28 -16.44
N LYS A 408 -1.05 -36.26 -15.83
CA LYS A 408 -2.17 -35.51 -16.43
C LYS A 408 -1.63 -34.35 -17.27
N SER A 409 -2.20 -34.15 -18.46
CA SER A 409 -1.94 -32.97 -19.27
C SER A 409 -2.58 -31.73 -18.62
N GLU A 410 -1.81 -30.68 -18.47
CA GLU A 410 -2.23 -29.38 -17.98
C GLU A 410 -1.96 -28.32 -19.05
N VAL A 411 -2.93 -27.44 -19.29
CA VAL A 411 -2.83 -26.39 -20.29
C VAL A 411 -2.26 -25.12 -19.66
N TYR A 412 -1.30 -24.51 -20.33
CA TYR A 412 -0.63 -23.29 -19.91
C TYR A 412 -0.75 -22.20 -20.98
N LEU A 413 -1.08 -20.99 -20.54
CA LEU A 413 -1.11 -19.80 -21.37
C LEU A 413 0.07 -18.89 -21.05
N SER A 414 0.78 -18.45 -22.08
CA SER A 414 1.81 -17.42 -21.98
C SER A 414 1.53 -16.34 -23.01
N ALA A 415 1.47 -15.08 -22.56
CA ALA A 415 1.09 -13.98 -23.41
C ALA A 415 1.87 -12.71 -23.08
N VAL A 416 2.20 -11.94 -24.11
CA VAL A 416 2.65 -10.55 -24.00
C VAL A 416 1.65 -9.69 -24.74
N LEU A 417 1.09 -8.75 -24.00
CA LEU A 417 -0.03 -7.91 -24.41
C LEU A 417 0.37 -6.45 -24.25
N GLN A 418 0.02 -5.59 -25.19
CA GLN A 418 0.29 -4.16 -25.09
C GLN A 418 -1.00 -3.38 -24.82
N LYS A 419 -0.99 -2.56 -23.76
CA LYS A 419 -2.15 -1.76 -23.36
C LYS A 419 -2.48 -0.73 -24.44
N PRO A 420 -3.72 -0.65 -24.94
CA PRO A 420 -4.11 0.36 -25.90
C PRO A 420 -4.13 1.74 -25.24
N VAL A 421 -4.07 2.79 -26.05
CA VAL A 421 -4.48 4.13 -25.62
C VAL A 421 -6.01 4.16 -25.68
N ARG A 422 -6.67 4.41 -24.56
CA ARG A 422 -8.12 4.63 -24.49
C ARG A 422 -8.35 6.14 -24.43
N VAL A 423 -9.17 6.66 -25.34
CA VAL A 423 -9.54 8.09 -25.43
C VAL A 423 -10.86 8.29 -24.72
#